data_AF-A0A934QRZ6-F1
#
_entry.id   AF-A0A934QRZ6-F1
#
_cell.length_a   1.000
_cell.length_b   1.000
_cell.length_c   1.000
_cell.angle_alpha   90.00
_cell.angle_beta   90.00
_cell.angle_gamma   90.00
#
_symmetry.space_group_name_H-M   'P 1'
#
loop_
_entity.id
_entity.type
_entity.pdbx_description
1 polymer ?
#
loop_
_entity_poly.entity_id
_entity_poly.type
_entity_poly.pdbx_seq_one_letter_code
_entity_poly.pdbx_strand_id
1 'polypeptide(L)' 'MMTAPRHPSIDNLMRFFAWEHLPAHLQEVSKPFAELAELMAARLEGPELAAGLRKLLEAKDCCVRAAL' A
#
# COMPACT_ATOMS: atom_id res chain seq x y z
N MET A 1 -13.93 11.52 13.61
CA MET A 1 -13.65 10.22 14.26
C MET A 1 -12.15 10.11 14.40
N MET A 2 -11.65 9.99 15.63
CA MET A 2 -10.23 9.77 15.89
C MET A 2 -9.94 8.29 15.61
N THR A 3 -9.32 7.98 14.46
CA THR A 3 -8.85 6.63 14.15
C THR A 3 -7.80 6.25 15.18
N ALA A 4 -7.98 5.10 15.84
CA ALA A 4 -6.98 4.54 16.74
C ALA A 4 -5.62 4.44 16.01
N PRO A 5 -4.49 4.62 16.71
CA PRO A 5 -3.18 4.47 16.08
C PRO A 5 -3.06 3.07 15.49
N ARG A 6 -2.68 3.00 14.21
CA ARG A 6 -2.50 1.73 13.50
C ARG A 6 -1.40 0.91 14.17
N HIS A 7 -1.52 -0.41 14.11
CA HIS A 7 -0.49 -1.29 14.64
C HIS A 7 0.85 -1.02 13.92
N PRO A 8 2.01 -0.94 14.62
CA PRO A 8 3.28 -0.53 14.00
C PRO A 8 3.71 -1.38 12.78
N SER A 9 3.30 -2.65 12.73
CA SER A 9 3.55 -3.50 11.57
C SER A 9 2.82 -3.04 10.31
N ILE A 10 1.63 -2.44 10.44
CA ILE A 10 0.86 -1.86 9.34
C ILE A 10 1.56 -0.59 8.87
N ASP A 11 1.92 0.31 9.77
CA ASP A 11 2.64 1.55 9.42
C ASP A 11 3.97 1.24 8.71
N ASN A 12 4.70 0.22 9.18
CA ASN A 12 5.91 -0.24 8.51
C ASN A 12 5.66 -0.70 7.07
N LEU A 13 4.54 -1.39 6.80
CA LEU A 13 4.15 -1.82 5.45
C LEU A 13 3.72 -0.64 4.57
N MET A 14 2.96 0.32 5.13
CA MET A 14 2.42 1.46 4.37
C MET A 14 3.50 2.31 3.71
N ARG A 15 4.69 2.40 4.30
CA ARG A 15 5.84 3.12 3.70
C ARG A 15 6.24 2.58 2.32
N PHE A 16 6.04 1.28 2.06
CA PHE A 16 6.34 0.69 0.76
C PHE A 16 5.29 1.01 -0.31
N PHE A 17 4.16 1.63 0.05
CA PHE A 17 3.15 2.11 -0.90
C PHE A 17 3.38 3.57 -1.31
N ALA A 18 4.39 4.26 -0.78
CA ALA A 18 4.76 5.58 -1.27
C ALA A 18 5.07 5.52 -2.78
N TRP A 19 4.47 6.41 -3.55
CA TRP A 19 4.57 6.41 -5.03
C TRP A 19 5.04 7.74 -5.60
N GLU A 20 4.91 8.84 -4.85
CA GLU A 20 5.23 10.21 -5.33
C GLU A 20 6.69 10.39 -5.76
N HIS A 21 7.61 9.55 -5.26
CA HIS A 21 9.03 9.57 -5.60
C HIS A 21 9.34 8.94 -6.96
N LEU A 22 8.37 8.25 -7.58
CA LEU A 22 8.57 7.56 -8.85
C LEU A 22 8.47 8.53 -10.04
N PRO A 23 9.05 8.22 -11.21
CA PRO A 23 8.74 8.90 -12.47
C PRO A 23 7.25 8.85 -12.82
N ALA A 24 6.73 9.86 -13.51
CA ALA A 24 5.29 10.03 -13.78
C ALA A 24 4.59 8.79 -14.34
N HIS A 25 5.19 8.10 -15.32
CA HIS A 25 4.61 6.89 -15.93
C HIS A 25 4.50 5.71 -14.93
N LEU A 26 5.39 5.62 -13.94
CA LEU A 26 5.29 4.61 -12.88
C LEU A 26 4.35 5.02 -11.76
N GLN A 27 4.17 6.33 -11.54
CA GLN A 27 3.16 6.82 -10.59
C GLN A 27 1.75 6.40 -11.01
N GLU A 28 1.44 6.45 -12.32
CA GLU A 28 0.14 6.01 -12.87
C GLU A 28 -0.17 4.54 -12.53
N VAL A 29 0.86 3.69 -12.50
CA VAL A 29 0.73 2.27 -12.14
C VAL A 29 0.73 2.07 -10.62
N SER A 30 1.59 2.76 -9.88
CA SER A 30 1.78 2.52 -8.44
C SER A 30 0.70 3.17 -7.56
N LYS A 31 0.17 4.33 -7.96
CA LYS A 31 -0.79 5.11 -7.16
C LYS A 31 -2.07 4.35 -6.79
N PRO A 32 -2.73 3.61 -7.72
CA PRO A 32 -3.94 2.85 -7.38
C PRO A 32 -3.73 1.82 -6.26
N PHE A 33 -2.55 1.19 -6.20
CA PHE A 33 -2.22 0.26 -5.12
C PHE A 33 -2.09 0.96 -3.76
N ALA A 34 -1.52 2.16 -3.74
CA ALA A 34 -1.38 2.95 -2.54
C ALA A 34 -2.74 3.43 -2.00
N GLU A 35 -3.62 3.89 -2.89
CA GLU A 35 -4.98 4.29 -2.53
C GLU A 35 -5.79 3.10 -1.96
N LEU A 36 -5.68 1.93 -2.57
CA LEU A 36 -6.32 0.72 -2.05
C LEU A 36 -5.73 0.31 -0.70
N ALA A 37 -4.40 0.37 -0.53
CA ALA A 37 -3.74 0.08 0.74
C ALA A 37 -4.23 0.99 1.87
N GLU A 38 -4.32 2.30 1.62
CA GLU A 38 -4.85 3.27 2.59
C GLU A 38 -6.31 3.00 2.92
N LEU A 39 -7.13 2.68 1.91
CA LEU A 39 -8.54 2.34 2.11
C LEU A 39 -8.71 1.10 3.01
N MET A 40 -7.91 0.06 2.80
CA MET A 40 -7.95 -1.15 3.62
C MET A 40 -7.45 -0.87 5.05
N ALA A 41 -6.33 -0.17 5.18
CA ALA A 41 -5.74 0.19 6.48
C ALA A 41 -6.59 1.18 7.29
N ALA A 42 -7.56 1.86 6.67
CA ALA A 42 -8.53 2.72 7.34
C ALA A 42 -9.79 1.97 7.82
N ARG A 43 -10.05 0.77 7.30
CA ARG A 43 -11.33 0.05 7.51
C ARG A 43 -11.18 -1.28 8.25
N LEU A 44 -10.00 -1.88 8.17
CA LEU A 44 -9.75 -3.23 8.65
C LEU A 44 -8.66 -3.21 9.72
N GLU A 45 -8.63 -4.26 10.53
CA GLU A 45 -7.59 -4.47 11.54
C GLU A 45 -7.22 -5.97 11.60
N GLY A 46 -6.14 -6.28 12.30
CA GLY A 46 -5.73 -7.65 12.58
C GLY A 46 -4.80 -8.31 11.54
N PRO A 47 -4.50 -9.61 11.72
CA PRO A 47 -3.47 -10.31 10.96
C PRO A 47 -3.77 -10.43 9.46
N GLU A 48 -5.06 -10.55 9.10
CA GLU A 48 -5.48 -10.65 7.70
C GLU A 48 -5.29 -9.36 6.92
N LEU A 49 -5.44 -8.18 7.57
CA LEU A 49 -5.06 -6.92 6.94
C LEU A 49 -3.57 -6.91 6.60
N ALA A 50 -2.70 -7.30 7.53
CA ALA A 50 -1.27 -7.34 7.28
C ALA A 50 -0.91 -8.33 6.15
N ALA A 51 -1.58 -9.49 6.10
CA ALA A 51 -1.40 -10.47 5.04
C ALA A 51 -1.89 -9.96 3.67
N GLY A 52 -3.01 -9.24 3.64
CA GLY A 52 -3.56 -8.60 2.45
C GLY A 52 -2.65 -7.49 1.92
N LEU A 53 -2.15 -6.61 2.79
CA LEU A 53 -1.23 -5.53 2.41
C LEU A 53 0.09 -6.06 1.83
N ARG A 54 0.63 -7.17 2.36
CA ARG A 54 1.82 -7.81 1.78
C ARG A 54 1.56 -8.32 0.35
N LYS A 55 0.43 -9.01 0.14
CA LYS A 55 0.05 -9.48 -1.20
C LYS A 55 -0.20 -8.33 -2.18
N LEU A 56 -0.81 -7.25 -1.70
CA LEU A 56 -1.04 -6.06 -2.51
C LEU A 56 0.29 -5.37 -2.89
N LEU A 57 1.25 -5.35 -1.96
CA LEU A 57 2.60 -4.82 -2.22
C LEU A 57 3.32 -5.67 -3.29
N GLU A 58 3.27 -6.99 -3.19
CA GLU A 58 3.83 -7.90 -4.19
C GLU A 58 3.21 -7.66 -5.59
N ALA A 59 1.88 -7.49 -5.64
CA ALA A 59 1.18 -7.18 -6.88
C ALA A 59 1.62 -5.83 -7.46
N LYS A 60 1.73 -4.79 -6.63
CA LYS A 60 2.23 -3.47 -7.01
C LYS A 60 3.62 -3.58 -7.63
N ASP A 61 4.54 -4.28 -6.97
CA ASP A 61 5.93 -4.41 -7.43
C ASP A 61 6.01 -5.16 -8.77
N CYS A 62 5.18 -6.18 -8.99
CA CYS A 62 5.07 -6.86 -10.28
C CYS A 62 4.56 -5.95 -11.39
N CYS A 63 3.49 -5.17 -11.13
CA CYS A 63 2.93 -4.24 -12.11
C CYS A 63 3.88 -3.09 -12.42
N VAL A 64 4.52 -2.50 -11.41
CA VAL A 64 5.54 -1.44 -11.60
C VAL A 64 6.70 -1.98 -12.43
N ARG A 65 7.21 -3.20 -12.12
CA ARG A 65 8.29 -3.82 -12.90
C ARG A 65 7.92 -4.06 -14.36
N ALA A 66 6.65 -4.39 -14.64
CA ALA A 66 6.17 -4.56 -16.02
C ALA A 66 6.11 -3.22 -16.80
N ALA A 67 6.16 -2.08 -16.10
CA ALA A 67 6.12 -0.74 -16.67
C ALA A 67 7.49 -0.01 -16.69
N LEU A 68 8.56 -0.64 -16.16
CA LEU A 68 9.94 -0.12 -16.19
C LEU A 68 10.55 -0.20 -17.60
#